data_AF-K1TMF2-F1
#
_entry.id   AF-K1TMF2-F1
#
_cell.length_a   1.000
_cell.length_b   1.000
_cell.length_c   1.000
_cell.angle_alpha   90.00
_cell.angle_beta   90.00
_cell.angle_gamma   90.00
#
_symmetry.space_group_name_H-M   'P 1'
#
loop_
_entity.id
_entity.type
_entity.pdbx_description
1 polymer ?
#
loop_
_entity_poly.entity_id
_entity_poly.type
_entity_poly.pdbx_seq_one_letter_code
_entity_poly.pdbx_strand_id
1 'polypeptide(L)'
;MPDIDDEEAEVIKYGLELIIGEVPKILLLFIIAIVLKIGWLVIFAYFTMLPYKIVAGGFHLKTNIGCTIGTLSIYYGNVLISKYITWTQIYTKYIVILIAFVFSMIMVSLYAPADTVNLPILTKKEKKNKKRFILHICNSIINRFNSN
;
A
#
# COMPACT_ATOMS: atom_id res chain seq x y z
N MET A 1 -12.46 3.36 -36.75
CA MET A 1 -11.86 3.12 -35.43
C MET A 1 -11.27 4.46 -35.04
N PRO A 2 -11.61 5.06 -33.88
CA PRO A 2 -10.96 6.32 -33.51
C PRO A 2 -9.45 6.06 -33.54
N ASP A 3 -8.70 6.96 -34.17
CA ASP A 3 -7.25 6.89 -34.25
C ASP A 3 -6.70 7.06 -32.84
N ILE A 4 -6.48 5.94 -32.16
CA ILE A 4 -5.83 5.91 -30.84
C ILE A 4 -4.39 6.34 -31.09
N ASP A 5 -4.00 7.48 -30.52
CA ASP A 5 -2.63 7.97 -30.58
C ASP A 5 -1.68 6.97 -29.89
N ASP A 6 -0.42 6.90 -30.33
CA ASP A 6 0.55 5.94 -29.80
C ASP A 6 0.75 6.11 -28.28
N GLU A 7 0.64 7.34 -27.78
CA GLU A 7 0.69 7.66 -26.34
C GLU A 7 -0.52 7.07 -25.58
N GLU A 8 -1.73 7.19 -26.15
CA GLU A 8 -2.94 6.63 -25.54
C GLU A 8 -2.89 5.09 -25.53
N ALA A 9 -2.37 4.48 -26.59
CA ALA A 9 -2.16 3.04 -26.66
C ALA A 9 -1.18 2.53 -25.60
N GLU A 10 -0.10 3.29 -25.33
CA GLU A 10 0.89 2.95 -24.30
C GLU A 10 0.28 3.01 -22.89
N VAL A 11 -0.54 4.03 -22.59
CA VAL A 11 -1.25 4.15 -21.31
C VAL A 11 -2.23 2.99 -21.11
N ILE A 12 -2.99 2.62 -22.15
CA ILE A 12 -3.92 1.48 -22.09
C ILE A 12 -3.17 0.17 -21.86
N LYS A 13 -2.06 -0.05 -22.58
CA LYS A 13 -1.22 -1.25 -22.42
C LYS A 13 -0.66 -1.34 -21.00
N TYR A 14 -0.13 -0.25 -20.45
CA TYR A 14 0.37 -0.22 -19.09
C TYR A 14 -0.73 -0.49 -18.05
N GLY A 15 -1.91 0.11 -18.21
CA GLY A 15 -3.06 -0.15 -17.35
C GLY A 15 -3.47 -1.63 -17.37
N LEU A 16 -3.48 -2.24 -18.56
CA LEU A 16 -3.79 -3.66 -18.72
C LEU A 16 -2.73 -4.56 -18.09
N GLU A 17 -1.43 -4.26 -18.28
CA GLU A 17 -0.33 -4.97 -17.61
C GLU A 17 -0.45 -4.92 -16.09
N LEU A 18 -0.87 -3.79 -15.53
CA LEU A 18 -1.11 -3.63 -14.10
C LEU A 18 -2.27 -4.52 -13.62
N ILE A 19 -3.39 -4.54 -14.35
CA ILE A 19 -4.56 -5.36 -14.00
C ILE A 19 -4.21 -6.85 -14.09
N ILE A 20 -3.60 -7.28 -15.21
CA ILE A 20 -3.18 -8.67 -15.43
C ILE A 20 -2.12 -9.07 -14.38
N GLY A 21 -1.29 -8.14 -13.92
CA GLY A 21 -0.31 -8.39 -12.88
C GLY A 21 -0.89 -8.46 -11.47
N GLU A 22 -1.90 -7.66 -11.11
CA GLU A 22 -2.47 -7.62 -9.75
C GLU A 22 -3.60 -8.64 -9.53
N VAL A 23 -4.45 -8.89 -10.52
CA VAL A 23 -5.61 -9.80 -10.36
C VAL A 23 -5.19 -11.22 -9.94
N PRO A 24 -4.22 -11.88 -10.61
CA PRO A 24 -3.76 -13.21 -10.20
C PRO A 24 -3.13 -13.21 -8.80
N LYS A 25 -2.46 -12.11 -8.42
CA LYS A 25 -1.86 -11.98 -7.07
C LYS A 25 -2.94 -11.90 -6.00
N ILE A 26 -4.00 -11.13 -6.23
CA ILE A 26 -5.13 -11.01 -5.29
C ILE A 26 -5.83 -12.37 -5.15
N LEU A 27 -6.06 -13.08 -6.24
CA LEU A 27 -6.64 -14.43 -6.20
C LEU A 27 -5.74 -15.40 -5.41
N LEU A 28 -4.44 -15.42 -5.70
CA LEU A 28 -3.46 -16.24 -4.99
C LEU A 28 -3.41 -15.89 -3.49
N LEU A 29 -3.47 -14.60 -3.16
CA LEU A 29 -3.53 -14.12 -1.79
C LEU A 29 -4.76 -14.67 -1.07
N PHE A 30 -5.96 -14.65 -1.65
CA PHE A 30 -7.13 -15.19 -0.94
C PHE A 30 -7.17 -16.72 -0.86
N ILE A 31 -6.73 -17.42 -1.91
CA ILE A 31 -6.69 -18.90 -1.93
C ILE A 31 -5.80 -19.41 -0.80
N ILE A 32 -4.57 -18.90 -0.68
CA ILE A 32 -3.63 -19.32 0.37
C ILE A 32 -4.21 -18.97 1.76
N ALA A 33 -4.94 -17.86 1.90
CA ALA A 33 -5.46 -17.40 3.19
C ALA A 33 -6.57 -18.31 3.72
N ILE A 34 -7.40 -18.84 2.80
CA ILE A 34 -8.43 -19.83 3.10
C ILE A 34 -7.77 -21.14 3.55
N VAL A 35 -6.75 -21.62 2.84
CA VAL A 35 -6.00 -22.85 3.20
C VAL A 35 -5.37 -22.73 4.59
N LEU A 36 -4.79 -21.58 4.91
CA LEU A 36 -4.18 -21.29 6.21
C LEU A 36 -5.20 -20.97 7.33
N LYS A 37 -6.51 -20.97 7.03
CA LYS A 37 -7.60 -20.59 7.96
C LYS A 37 -7.40 -19.22 8.63
N ILE A 38 -6.85 -18.27 7.89
CA ILE A 38 -6.63 -16.87 8.33
C ILE A 38 -7.29 -15.85 7.38
N GLY A 39 -8.20 -16.31 6.51
CA GLY A 39 -8.86 -15.51 5.48
C GLY A 39 -9.41 -14.17 5.99
N TRP A 40 -10.10 -14.18 7.14
CA TRP A 40 -10.68 -12.95 7.71
C TRP A 40 -9.63 -11.88 8.06
N LEU A 41 -8.49 -12.30 8.65
CA LEU A 41 -7.40 -11.39 9.00
C LEU A 41 -6.74 -10.81 7.74
N VAL A 42 -6.60 -11.62 6.69
CA VAL A 42 -6.03 -11.19 5.40
C VAL A 42 -6.97 -10.21 4.68
N ILE A 43 -8.28 -10.44 4.70
CA ILE A 43 -9.28 -9.50 4.17
C ILE A 43 -9.13 -8.14 4.86
N PHE A 44 -9.08 -8.12 6.20
CA PHE A 44 -8.92 -6.88 6.96
C PHE A 44 -7.60 -6.17 6.61
N ALA A 45 -6.49 -6.92 6.55
CA ALA A 45 -5.19 -6.37 6.15
C ALA A 45 -5.20 -5.80 4.72
N TYR A 46 -5.90 -6.46 3.79
CA TYR A 46 -6.06 -5.98 2.42
C TYR A 46 -6.81 -4.66 2.35
N PHE A 47 -7.99 -4.57 2.97
CA PHE A 47 -8.81 -3.36 2.95
C PHE A 47 -8.15 -2.16 3.64
N THR A 48 -7.38 -2.40 4.70
CA THR A 48 -6.62 -1.34 5.38
C THR A 48 -5.44 -0.82 4.54
N MET A 49 -4.83 -1.67 3.70
CA MET A 49 -3.75 -1.28 2.79
C MET A 49 -4.23 -0.65 1.49
N LEU A 50 -5.48 -0.83 1.08
CA LEU A 50 -6.02 -0.26 -0.17
C LEU A 50 -5.88 1.27 -0.24
N PRO A 51 -6.31 2.06 0.77
CA PRO A 51 -6.10 3.51 0.77
C PRO A 51 -4.63 3.89 0.68
N TYR A 52 -3.77 3.13 1.37
CA TYR A 52 -2.33 3.36 1.34
C TYR A 52 -1.75 3.17 -0.08
N LYS A 53 -2.11 2.08 -0.78
CA LYS A 53 -1.67 1.82 -2.16
C LYS A 53 -2.10 2.94 -3.13
N ILE A 54 -3.33 3.47 -2.98
CA ILE A 54 -3.86 4.53 -3.84
C ILE A 54 -3.06 5.83 -3.66
N VAL A 55 -2.72 6.18 -2.43
CA VAL A 55 -2.07 7.46 -2.11
C VAL A 55 -0.55 7.41 -2.31
N ALA A 56 0.10 6.32 -1.91
CA ALA A 56 1.55 6.17 -2.03
C ALA A 56 2.00 5.95 -3.49
N GLY A 57 1.14 5.40 -4.33
CA GLY A 57 1.49 4.91 -5.66
C GLY A 57 2.14 3.53 -5.58
N GLY A 58 1.77 2.64 -6.49
CA GLY A 58 2.34 1.29 -6.54
C GLY A 58 3.76 1.30 -7.12
N PHE A 59 4.70 0.65 -6.43
CA PHE A 59 6.00 0.33 -7.00
C PHE A 59 5.95 -1.05 -7.64
N HIS A 60 6.06 -1.11 -8.97
CA HIS A 60 6.17 -2.37 -9.69
C HIS A 60 7.65 -2.76 -9.80
N LEU A 61 8.05 -3.86 -9.17
CA LEU A 61 9.39 -4.42 -9.33
C LEU A 61 9.60 -4.87 -10.78
N LYS A 62 10.87 -4.97 -11.18
CA LYS A 62 11.26 -5.46 -12.53
C LYS A 62 10.70 -6.84 -12.87
N THR A 63 10.32 -7.64 -11.86
CA THR A 63 9.77 -8.99 -12.05
C THR A 63 8.40 -9.12 -11.40
N ASN A 64 7.43 -9.68 -12.16
CA ASN A 64 6.09 -10.00 -11.65
C ASN A 64 6.13 -10.96 -10.45
N ILE A 65 7.09 -11.88 -10.45
CA ILE A 65 7.32 -12.84 -9.36
C ILE A 65 7.78 -12.11 -8.10
N GLY A 66 8.70 -11.15 -8.22
CA GLY A 66 9.16 -10.32 -7.10
C GLY A 66 8.01 -9.49 -6.50
N CYS A 67 7.18 -8.86 -7.34
CA CYS A 67 5.97 -8.17 -6.89
C CYS A 67 5.02 -9.11 -6.12
N THR A 68 4.84 -10.33 -6.63
CA THR A 68 3.96 -11.33 -6.02
C THR A 68 4.47 -11.75 -4.65
N ILE A 69 5.74 -12.15 -4.55
CA ILE A 69 6.36 -12.58 -3.28
C ILE A 69 6.35 -11.43 -2.27
N GLY A 70 6.68 -10.21 -2.68
CA GLY A 70 6.65 -9.03 -1.82
C GLY A 70 5.24 -8.74 -1.28
N THR A 71 4.24 -8.79 -2.16
CA THR A 71 2.83 -8.57 -1.78
C THR A 71 2.35 -9.63 -0.79
N LEU A 72 2.59 -10.91 -1.08
CA LEU A 72 2.23 -12.01 -0.18
C LEU A 72 2.96 -11.88 1.16
N SER A 73 4.26 -11.58 1.14
CA SER A 73 5.07 -11.41 2.35
C SER A 73 4.56 -10.29 3.25
N ILE A 74 4.16 -9.13 2.67
CA ILE A 74 3.64 -8.01 3.44
C ILE A 74 2.28 -8.36 4.08
N TYR A 75 1.35 -8.93 3.30
CA TYR A 75 0.02 -9.26 3.82
C TYR A 75 0.05 -10.40 4.84
N TYR A 76 0.71 -11.51 4.52
CA TYR A 76 0.83 -12.63 5.44
C TYR A 76 1.73 -12.35 6.62
N GLY A 77 2.87 -11.69 6.39
CA GLY A 77 3.77 -11.30 7.47
C GLY A 77 3.04 -10.49 8.53
N ASN A 78 2.27 -9.47 8.12
CA ASN A 78 1.47 -8.67 9.05
C ASN A 78 0.43 -9.50 9.81
N VAL A 79 -0.33 -10.35 9.10
CA VAL A 79 -1.35 -11.22 9.72
C VAL A 79 -0.73 -12.23 10.70
N LEU A 80 0.39 -12.86 10.35
CA LEU A 80 1.06 -13.83 11.20
C LEU A 80 1.67 -13.15 12.43
N ILE A 81 2.33 -12.02 12.28
CA ILE A 81 2.84 -11.19 13.38
C ILE A 81 1.69 -10.84 14.34
N SER A 82 0.56 -10.36 13.80
CA SER A 82 -0.61 -10.01 14.61
C SER A 82 -1.24 -11.22 15.32
N LYS A 83 -1.15 -12.43 14.75
CA LYS A 83 -1.75 -13.63 15.31
C LYS A 83 -0.88 -14.26 16.41
N TYR A 84 0.44 -14.26 16.22
CA TYR A 84 1.37 -14.95 17.13
C TYR A 84 1.96 -14.05 18.21
N ILE A 85 2.02 -12.73 18.01
CA ILE A 85 2.50 -11.82 19.06
C ILE A 85 1.36 -11.53 20.04
N THR A 86 1.38 -12.22 21.18
CA THR A 86 0.51 -11.95 22.31
C THR A 86 1.19 -11.01 23.30
N TRP A 87 0.55 -9.89 23.64
CA TRP A 87 1.07 -8.93 24.60
C TRP A 87 0.56 -9.26 26.00
N THR A 88 1.47 -9.61 26.91
CA THR A 88 1.13 -9.90 28.32
C THR A 88 0.85 -8.64 29.13
N GLN A 89 1.59 -7.56 28.86
CA GLN A 89 1.43 -6.27 29.52
C GLN A 89 0.77 -5.26 28.58
N ILE A 90 -0.27 -4.58 29.07
CA ILE A 90 -1.01 -3.61 28.28
C ILE A 90 -0.17 -2.39 27.89
N TYR A 91 0.74 -1.96 28.77
CA TYR A 91 1.60 -0.80 28.54
C TYR A 91 2.59 -1.02 27.40
N THR A 92 3.22 -2.20 27.32
CA THR A 92 4.18 -2.52 26.26
C THR A 92 3.50 -2.54 24.88
N LYS A 93 2.26 -3.04 24.81
CA LYS A 93 1.43 -2.98 23.59
C LYS A 93 1.25 -1.54 23.10
N TYR A 94 0.81 -0.63 23.95
CA TYR A 94 0.55 0.76 23.53
C TYR A 94 1.82 1.52 23.17
N ILE A 95 2.94 1.28 23.87
CA ILE A 95 4.24 1.87 23.53
C ILE A 95 4.69 1.44 22.13
N VAL A 96 4.58 0.15 21.81
CA VAL A 96 4.97 -0.38 20.49
C VAL A 96 4.08 0.18 19.39
N ILE A 97 2.76 0.30 19.63
CA ILE A 97 1.83 0.94 18.69
C ILE A 97 2.23 2.40 18.45
N LEU A 98 2.56 3.16 19.51
CA LEU A 98 2.96 4.55 19.38
C LEU A 98 4.26 4.70 18.57
N ILE A 99 5.27 3.87 18.85
CA ILE A 99 6.54 3.88 18.10
C ILE A 99 6.30 3.54 16.63
N ALA A 100 5.54 2.47 16.35
CA ALA A 100 5.20 2.06 14.99
C ALA A 100 4.41 3.16 14.25
N PHE A 101 3.49 3.83 14.93
CA PHE A 101 2.72 4.93 14.36
C PHE A 101 3.61 6.12 13.99
N VAL A 102 4.44 6.61 14.91
CA VAL A 102 5.37 7.72 14.65
C VAL A 102 6.34 7.36 13.52
N PHE A 103 6.91 6.16 13.56
CA PHE A 103 7.79 5.68 12.50
C PHE A 103 7.07 5.64 11.14
N SER A 104 5.84 5.12 11.08
CA SER A 104 5.05 5.07 9.85
C SER A 104 4.78 6.47 9.28
N MET A 105 4.45 7.45 10.12
CA MET A 105 4.19 8.84 9.70
C MET A 105 5.42 9.49 9.08
N ILE A 106 6.61 9.23 9.64
CA ILE A 106 7.88 9.68 9.08
C ILE A 106 8.13 9.01 7.73
N MET A 107 7.99 7.68 7.65
CA MET A 107 8.20 6.92 6.40
C MET A 107 7.27 7.39 5.28
N VAL A 108 5.97 7.57 5.56
CA VAL A 108 5.00 8.05 4.56
C VAL A 108 5.37 9.45 4.07
N SER A 109 5.78 10.35 4.97
CA SER A 109 6.14 11.73 4.60
C SER A 109 7.41 11.81 3.74
N LEU A 110 8.34 10.88 3.92
CA LEU A 110 9.61 10.83 3.17
C LEU A 110 9.46 10.14 1.82
N TYR A 111 8.77 8.99 1.77
CA TYR A 111 8.78 8.10 0.61
C TYR A 111 7.54 8.24 -0.29
N ALA A 112 6.44 8.83 0.18
CA ALA A 112 5.26 9.08 -0.65
C ALA A 112 5.20 10.54 -1.14
N PRO A 113 4.69 10.81 -2.36
CA PRO A 113 4.29 9.84 -3.38
C PRO A 113 5.53 9.23 -4.07
N ALA A 114 5.45 7.95 -4.42
CA ALA A 114 6.51 7.28 -5.17
C ALA A 114 6.57 7.83 -6.61
N ASP A 115 7.79 8.17 -7.04
CA ASP A 115 8.11 8.58 -8.41
C ASP A 115 8.65 7.32 -9.11
N THR A 116 7.89 6.77 -10.05
CA THR A 116 8.25 5.49 -10.69
C THR A 116 8.45 5.70 -12.18
N VAL A 117 9.29 4.86 -12.81
CA VAL A 117 9.60 4.98 -14.26
C VAL A 117 8.33 4.91 -15.11
N ASN A 118 7.37 4.07 -14.72
CA ASN A 118 6.14 3.85 -15.48
C ASN A 118 4.99 4.80 -15.08
N LEU A 119 5.16 5.55 -13.99
CA LEU A 119 4.23 6.60 -13.58
C LEU A 119 5.02 7.83 -13.09
N PRO A 120 5.78 8.47 -14.01
CA PRO A 120 6.66 9.57 -13.65
C PRO A 120 5.84 10.79 -13.26
N ILE A 121 6.28 11.50 -12.22
CA ILE A 121 5.68 12.77 -11.85
C ILE A 121 6.29 13.87 -12.74
N LEU A 122 5.59 14.18 -13.84
CA LEU A 122 6.07 15.06 -14.90
C LEU A 122 6.29 16.51 -14.41
N THR A 123 5.42 17.01 -13.52
CA THR A 123 5.49 18.40 -13.07
C THR A 123 5.81 18.54 -11.58
N LYS A 124 6.69 19.51 -11.24
CA LYS A 124 6.94 19.93 -9.83
C LYS A 124 5.65 20.32 -9.09
N LYS A 125 4.68 20.89 -9.82
CA LYS A 125 3.35 21.26 -9.30
C LYS A 125 2.54 20.04 -8.86
N GLU A 126 2.53 18.97 -9.65
CA GLU A 126 1.85 17.71 -9.33
C GLU A 126 2.48 17.02 -8.13
N LYS A 127 3.82 16.98 -8.07
CA LYS A 127 4.55 16.47 -6.91
C LYS A 127 4.19 17.24 -5.64
N LYS A 128 4.14 18.56 -5.71
CA LYS A 128 3.75 19.43 -4.58
C LYS A 128 2.30 19.22 -4.16
N ASN A 129 1.39 19.01 -5.09
CA ASN A 129 -0.03 18.75 -4.80
C ASN A 129 -0.23 17.39 -4.14
N LYS A 130 0.36 16.32 -4.68
CA LYS A 130 0.33 14.98 -4.08
C LYS A 130 0.97 14.96 -2.68
N LYS A 131 2.11 15.64 -2.49
CA LYS A 131 2.72 15.82 -1.16
C LYS A 131 1.84 16.61 -0.19
N ARG A 132 1.17 17.68 -0.65
CA ARG A 132 0.23 18.43 0.20
C ARG A 132 -0.97 17.57 0.62
N PHE A 133 -1.47 16.72 -0.26
CA PHE A 133 -2.55 15.80 0.06
C PHE A 133 -2.15 14.81 1.16
N ILE A 134 -0.97 14.19 1.04
CA ILE A 134 -0.41 13.31 2.08
C ILE A 134 -0.23 14.04 3.40
N LEU A 135 0.37 15.23 3.38
CA LEU A 135 0.58 16.05 4.58
C LEU A 135 -0.75 16.44 5.25
N HIS A 136 -1.78 16.74 4.45
CA HIS A 136 -3.11 17.04 4.97
C HIS A 136 -3.71 15.83 5.68
N ILE A 137 -3.64 14.63 5.09
CA ILE A 137 -4.08 13.38 5.73
C ILE A 137 -3.33 13.16 7.04
N CYS A 138 -2.00 13.30 7.02
CA CYS A 138 -1.17 13.15 8.21
C CYS A 138 -1.61 14.11 9.33
N ASN A 139 -1.81 15.39 9.00
CA ASN A 139 -2.27 16.39 9.97
C ASN A 139 -3.69 16.13 10.47
N SER A 140 -4.60 15.65 9.62
CA SER A 140 -5.96 15.27 10.03
C SER A 140 -5.94 14.12 11.03
N ILE A 141 -5.07 13.12 10.84
CA ILE A 141 -4.91 11.99 11.77
C ILE A 141 -4.34 12.48 13.10
N ILE A 142 -3.29 13.32 13.08
CA ILE A 142 -2.68 13.89 14.29
C ILE A 142 -3.69 14.74 15.07
N ASN A 143 -4.42 15.63 14.38
CA ASN A 143 -5.43 16.48 15.02
C ASN A 143 -6.57 15.66 15.63
N ARG A 144 -6.94 14.54 15.02
CA ARG A 144 -7.94 13.62 15.57
C ARG A 144 -7.43 12.88 16.80
N PHE A 145 -6.12 12.65 16.90
CA PHE A 145 -5.50 12.11 18.11
C PHE A 145 -5.44 13.16 19.23
N ASN A 146 -5.15 14.42 18.91
CA ASN A 146 -5.09 15.52 19.89
C ASN A 146 -6.48 16.00 20.37
N SER A 147 -7.55 15.67 19.65
CA SER A 147 -8.94 16.06 19.98
C SER A 147 -9.68 15.05 20.85
N ASN A 148 -9.06 13.91 21.17
CA ASN A 148 -9.57 12.89 22.10
C ASN A 148 -8.78 12.94 23.41
#